data_AF-P92728-F1
#
_entry.id   AF-P92728-F1
#
_cell.length_a   1.000
_cell.length_b   1.000
_cell.length_c   1.000
_cell.angle_alpha   90.00
_cell.angle_beta   90.00
_cell.angle_gamma   90.00
#
_symmetry.space_group_name_H-M   'P 1'
#
loop_
_entity.id
_entity.type
_entity.pdbx_description
1 polymer ?
#
loop_
_entity_poly.entity_id
_entity_poly.type
_entity_poly.pdbx_seq_one_letter_code
_entity_poly.pdbx_strand_id
1 'polypeptide(L)' 'MHLLWKQYLPLTLAICMLNISTTTAFHGTPPQ' A
#
# COMPACT_ATOMS: atom_id res chain seq x y z
N MET A 1 6.83 -18.07 11.55
CA MET A 1 6.48 -16.64 11.69
C MET A 1 7.48 -15.66 11.05
N HIS A 2 8.70 -16.08 10.68
CA HIS A 2 9.70 -15.18 10.06
C HIS A 2 9.33 -14.70 8.64
N LEU A 3 8.69 -15.55 7.83
CA LEU A 3 8.27 -15.23 6.46
C LEU A 3 7.21 -14.12 6.43
N LEU A 4 6.13 -14.27 7.21
CA LEU A 4 5.03 -13.31 7.35
C LEU A 4 5.53 -11.92 7.79
N TRP A 5 6.39 -11.89 8.80
CA TRP A 5 6.85 -10.62 9.37
C TRP A 5 7.94 -9.92 8.56
N LYS A 6 8.90 -10.65 7.96
CA LYS A 6 9.99 -10.00 7.21
C LYS A 6 9.74 -9.85 5.72
N GLN A 7 8.83 -10.63 5.14
CA GLN A 7 8.56 -10.58 3.70
C GLN A 7 7.19 -9.97 3.40
N TYR A 8 6.13 -10.41 4.07
CA TYR A 8 4.78 -9.94 3.76
C TYR A 8 4.48 -8.58 4.38
N LEU A 9 4.92 -8.31 5.62
CA LEU A 9 4.71 -6.99 6.25
C LEU A 9 5.31 -5.81 5.44
N PRO A 10 6.60 -5.81 5.04
CA PRO A 10 7.15 -4.70 4.26
C PRO A 10 6.54 -4.61 2.85
N LEU A 11 6.19 -5.74 2.23
CA LEU A 11 5.55 -5.75 0.92
C LEU A 11 4.14 -5.13 0.97
N THR A 12 3.35 -5.48 1.98
CA THR A 12 2.01 -4.91 2.19
C THR A 12 2.07 -3.40 2.45
N LEU A 13 3.05 -2.94 3.24
CA LEU A 13 3.27 -1.51 3.48
C LEU A 13 3.67 -0.77 2.19
N ALA A 14 4.56 -1.35 1.38
CA ALA A 14 4.94 -0.77 0.09
C ALA A 14 3.75 -0.65 -0.88
N ILE A 15 2.92 -1.70 -0.96
CA ILE A 15 1.71 -1.70 -1.79
C ILE A 15 0.69 -0.67 -1.28
N CYS A 16 0.51 -0.55 0.05
CA CYS A 16 -0.37 0.45 0.65
C CYS A 16 0.09 1.88 0.31
N MET A 17 1.37 2.19 0.50
CA MET A 17 1.94 3.50 0.17
C MET A 17 1.81 3.81 -1.33
N LEU A 18 2.05 2.82 -2.19
CA LEU A 18 1.86 2.95 -3.63
C LEU A 18 0.39 3.24 -3.99
N ASN A 19 -0.56 2.55 -3.35
CA ASN A 19 -1.98 2.76 -3.60
C ASN A 19 -2.43 4.16 -3.17
N ILE A 20 -1.97 4.64 -2.01
CA ILE A 20 -2.22 6.01 -1.53
C ILE A 20 -1.62 7.01 -2.51
N SER A 21 -0.34 6.85 -2.88
CA SER A 21 0.35 7.75 -3.82
C SER A 21 -0.32 7.78 -5.18
N THR A 22 -0.83 6.64 -5.65
CA THR A 22 -1.53 6.55 -6.94
C THR A 22 -2.89 7.23 -6.84
N THR A 23 -3.63 6.97 -5.76
CA THR A 23 -4.94 7.58 -5.50
C THR A 23 -4.83 9.10 -5.39
N THR A 24 -3.80 9.61 -4.71
CA THR A 24 -3.55 11.06 -4.59
C THR A 24 -3.03 11.68 -5.87
N ALA A 25 -2.07 11.05 -6.56
CA ALA A 25 -1.49 11.59 -7.80
C ALA A 25 -2.49 11.63 -8.97
N PHE A 26 -3.38 10.65 -9.06
CA PHE A 26 -4.39 10.57 -10.13
C PHE A 26 -5.74 11.15 -9.73
N HIS A 27 -5.84 11.83 -8.58
CA HIS A 27 -7.09 12.38 -8.04
C HIS A 27 -8.22 11.33 -7.99
N GLY A 28 -7.86 10.05 -7.86
CA GLY A 28 -8.75 8.90 -7.94
C GLY A 28 -9.37 8.53 -6.60
N THR A 29 -9.43 9.47 -5.64
CA THR A 29 -10.12 9.24 -4.37
C THR A 29 -11.58 8.92 -4.68
N PRO A 30 -12.08 7.71 -4.37
CA PRO A 30 -13.49 7.43 -4.57
C PRO A 30 -14.31 8.47 -3.78
N PRO A 31 -15.43 8.97 -4.32
CA PRO A 31 -16.30 9.85 -3.56
C PRO A 31 -16.72 9.13 -2.27
N GLN A 32 -16.53 9.80 -1.13
CA GLN A 32 -16.92 9.29 0.19
C GLN A 32 -18.43 9.34 0.38
#